data_AF-C3ZKH3-F1
#
_entry.id   AF-C3ZKH3-F1
#
_cell.length_a   1.000
_cell.length_b   1.000
_cell.length_c   1.000
_cell.angle_alpha   90.00
_cell.angle_beta   90.00
_cell.angle_gamma   90.00
#
_symmetry.space_group_name_H-M   'P 1'
#
loop_
_entity.id
_entity.type
_entity.pdbx_description
1 polymer ?
#
loop_
_entity_poly.entity_id
_entity_poly.type
_entity_poly.pdbx_seq_one_letter_code
_entity_poly.pdbx_strand_id
1 'polypeptide(L)'
;MAHISALGFHHNVQSSAAAQGLLCFLQALVAKVFYIMGFRVLLSILVLCGTAQEPSSCSSSPCVHGTCEDHETYYSCHDNCDHQPYYVCRCEPGWFGDRCHIYIDECQSSPCPQNATCVDHVNGYTCQCPPGFTGNSCETDINWCDPNPCPSGWVCADMPDAFLCQMPAGRAFSGDLCTAASCGPGWNCKEDVSSGYTCFRG
;
A
#
# COMPACT_ATOMS: atom_id res chain seq x y z
N MET A 1 -24.43 42.17 -5.56
CA MET A 1 -25.26 42.98 -4.63
C MET A 1 -26.64 42.31 -4.61
N ALA A 2 -27.15 41.68 -3.56
CA ALA A 2 -26.85 41.69 -2.13
C ALA A 2 -26.86 40.26 -1.56
N HIS A 3 -26.09 40.09 -0.47
CA HIS A 3 -26.05 38.92 0.39
C HIS A 3 -27.34 38.78 1.22
N ILE A 4 -27.85 37.56 1.40
CA ILE A 4 -28.66 37.19 2.56
C ILE A 4 -28.12 35.84 3.06
N SER A 5 -27.49 35.89 4.23
CA SER A 5 -26.85 34.80 4.93
C SER A 5 -27.88 33.81 5.47
N ALA A 6 -27.68 32.51 5.20
CA ALA A 6 -28.40 31.43 5.86
C ALA A 6 -27.94 31.36 7.33
N LEU A 7 -28.82 31.71 8.26
CA LEU A 7 -28.64 31.47 9.68
C LEU A 7 -28.73 29.96 9.94
N GLY A 8 -27.57 29.35 10.19
CA GLY A 8 -27.47 27.99 10.69
C GLY A 8 -28.02 27.93 12.12
N PHE A 9 -29.18 27.30 12.28
CA PHE A 9 -29.65 26.85 13.58
C PHE A 9 -28.84 25.61 13.99
N HIS A 10 -27.85 25.81 14.86
CA HIS A 10 -27.31 24.75 15.70
C HIS A 10 -28.44 24.25 16.62
N HIS A 11 -29.18 23.21 16.19
CA HIS A 11 -30.00 22.44 17.11
C HIS A 11 -29.06 21.59 17.97
N ASN A 12 -28.83 22.07 19.19
CA ASN A 12 -28.29 21.29 20.29
C ASN A 12 -29.35 20.23 20.65
N VAL A 13 -29.20 19.03 20.07
CA VAL A 13 -30.08 17.88 20.33
C VAL A 13 -29.61 17.21 21.60
N GLN A 14 -30.13 17.69 22.73
CA GLN A 14 -30.16 16.96 23.99
C GLN A 14 -31.62 16.93 24.47
N SER A 15 -32.50 16.36 23.64
CA SER A 15 -33.89 16.07 24.00
C SER A 15 -34.05 14.56 24.08
N SER A 16 -34.30 14.07 25.29
CA SER A 16 -34.44 12.66 25.65
C SER A 16 -35.34 11.88 24.69
N ALA A 17 -34.84 10.74 24.21
CA ALA A 17 -35.54 9.80 23.31
C ALA A 17 -36.95 9.39 23.79
N ALA A 18 -37.24 9.49 25.09
CA ALA A 18 -38.56 9.22 25.66
C ALA A 18 -39.65 10.22 25.21
N ALA A 19 -39.31 11.49 24.98
CA ALA A 19 -40.26 12.51 24.55
C ALA A 19 -40.64 12.37 23.06
N GLN A 20 -39.72 11.87 22.23
CA GLN A 20 -39.92 11.63 20.80
C GLN A 20 -40.81 10.39 20.53
N GLY A 21 -40.75 9.38 21.41
CA GLY A 21 -41.60 8.19 21.32
C GLY A 21 -43.11 8.48 21.51
N LEU A 22 -43.46 9.28 22.52
CA LEU A 22 -44.88 9.60 22.82
C LEU A 22 -45.52 10.45 21.70
N LEU A 23 -44.74 11.35 21.10
CA LEU A 23 -45.16 12.16 19.95
C LEU A 23 -45.38 11.32 18.68
N CYS A 24 -44.50 10.37 18.32
CA CYS A 24 -44.74 9.47 17.19
C CYS A 24 -45.96 8.53 17.45
N PHE A 25 -46.18 8.05 18.68
CA PHE A 25 -47.35 7.22 19.02
C PHE A 25 -48.69 7.98 18.88
N LEU A 26 -48.76 9.21 19.39
CA LEU A 26 -49.95 10.07 19.23
C LEU A 26 -50.21 10.38 17.75
N GLN A 27 -49.17 10.67 16.97
CA GLN A 27 -49.31 10.92 15.53
C GLN A 27 -49.77 9.69 14.73
N ALA A 28 -49.34 8.47 15.10
CA ALA A 28 -49.80 7.23 14.48
C ALA A 28 -51.28 6.92 14.77
N LEU A 29 -51.75 7.24 15.98
CA LEU A 29 -53.17 7.10 16.35
C LEU A 29 -54.04 8.09 15.58
N VAL A 30 -53.59 9.33 15.43
CA VAL A 30 -54.27 10.35 14.63
C VAL A 30 -54.37 9.88 13.17
N ALA A 31 -53.27 9.40 12.57
CA ALA A 31 -53.30 8.85 11.20
C ALA A 31 -54.30 7.69 11.02
N LYS A 32 -54.43 6.78 12.00
CA LYS A 32 -55.41 5.68 11.97
C LYS A 32 -56.87 6.16 12.10
N VAL A 33 -57.14 7.16 12.95
CA VAL A 33 -58.49 7.72 13.13
C VAL A 33 -58.98 8.40 11.85
N PHE A 34 -58.12 9.15 11.16
CA PHE A 34 -58.46 9.79 9.89
C PHE A 34 -58.66 8.77 8.75
N TYR A 35 -57.91 7.66 8.73
CA TYR A 35 -58.10 6.55 7.78
C TYR A 35 -59.47 5.86 7.96
N ILE A 36 -59.87 5.59 9.20
CA ILE A 36 -61.15 4.92 9.52
C ILE A 36 -62.35 5.83 9.23
N MET A 37 -62.19 7.15 9.41
CA MET A 37 -63.24 8.14 9.19
C MET A 37 -63.46 8.52 7.70
N GLY A 38 -62.75 7.87 6.76
CA GLY A 38 -63.00 7.98 5.32
C GLY A 38 -62.69 9.34 4.68
N PHE A 39 -62.06 10.26 5.42
CA PHE A 39 -61.62 11.54 4.89
C PHE A 39 -60.38 11.33 4.00
N ARG A 40 -60.56 11.36 2.68
CA ARG A 40 -59.46 11.44 1.72
C ARG A 40 -58.82 12.84 1.75
N VAL A 41 -58.23 13.23 2.88
CA VAL A 41 -57.26 14.32 2.89
C VAL A 41 -55.99 13.77 2.24
N LEU A 42 -55.53 14.43 1.18
CA LEU A 42 -54.32 14.09 0.43
C LEU A 42 -53.19 13.64 1.37
N LEU A 43 -52.69 12.44 1.12
CA LEU A 43 -51.62 11.76 1.84
C LEU A 43 -50.27 12.47 1.60
N SER A 44 -50.13 13.75 2.00
CA SER A 44 -48.92 14.55 1.79
C SER A 44 -48.05 14.69 3.02
N ILE A 45 -48.45 14.14 4.17
CA ILE A 45 -47.57 14.07 5.33
C ILE A 45 -46.81 12.75 5.21
N LEU A 46 -45.72 12.80 4.43
CA LEU A 46 -44.62 11.85 4.55
C LEU A 46 -44.26 11.78 6.04
N VAL A 47 -44.57 10.64 6.66
CA VAL A 47 -44.14 10.30 8.01
C VAL A 47 -42.62 10.20 7.96
N LEU A 48 -41.94 11.32 8.19
CA LEU A 48 -40.52 11.33 8.54
C LEU A 48 -40.40 11.07 10.06
N CYS A 49 -41.05 10.04 10.59
CA CYS A 49 -40.47 9.34 11.74
C CYS A 49 -39.37 8.49 11.10
N GLY A 50 -38.30 9.17 10.64
CA GLY A 50 -37.09 8.49 10.20
C GLY A 50 -36.65 7.61 11.36
N THR A 51 -36.24 6.38 11.06
CA THR A 51 -35.55 5.56 12.05
C THR A 51 -34.46 6.45 12.65
N ALA A 52 -34.45 6.62 13.97
CA ALA A 52 -33.33 7.23 14.66
C ALA A 52 -32.12 6.35 14.33
N GLN A 53 -31.37 6.72 13.29
CA GLN A 53 -30.16 6.04 12.89
C GLN A 53 -29.13 6.47 13.93
N GLU A 54 -28.67 5.53 14.76
CA GLU A 54 -27.56 5.77 15.69
C GLU A 54 -26.37 6.37 14.91
N PRO A 55 -25.66 7.36 15.47
CA PRO A 55 -24.55 8.00 14.79
C PRO A 55 -23.46 6.96 14.48
N SER A 56 -23.11 6.80 13.19
CA SER A 56 -22.08 5.84 12.80
C SER A 56 -20.71 6.26 13.33
N SER A 57 -19.97 5.29 13.88
CA SER A 57 -18.62 5.53 14.37
C SER A 57 -17.65 5.85 13.24
N CYS A 58 -17.96 5.38 12.03
CA CYS A 58 -17.23 5.67 10.80
C CYS A 58 -17.44 7.08 10.22
N SER A 59 -18.39 7.88 10.73
CA SER A 59 -18.66 9.25 10.24
C SER A 59 -17.45 10.19 10.30
N SER A 60 -16.49 9.90 11.16
CA SER A 60 -15.26 10.69 11.34
C SER A 60 -14.10 10.26 10.42
N SER A 61 -14.30 9.26 9.56
CA SER A 61 -13.23 8.61 8.78
C SER A 61 -11.99 8.28 9.63
N PRO A 62 -12.13 7.48 10.69
CA PRO A 62 -11.06 7.29 11.66
C PRO A 62 -9.87 6.48 11.13
N CYS A 63 -10.08 5.62 10.13
CA CYS A 63 -9.07 4.79 9.49
C CYS A 63 -8.23 5.59 8.49
N VAL A 64 -6.90 5.50 8.56
CA VAL A 64 -5.99 6.24 7.67
C VAL A 64 -5.78 5.48 6.36
N HIS A 65 -5.33 4.23 6.42
CA HIS A 65 -5.10 3.35 5.25
C HIS A 65 -5.95 2.09 5.35
N GLY A 66 -7.26 2.23 5.11
CA GLY A 66 -8.20 1.13 5.26
C GLY A 66 -9.66 1.54 5.16
N THR A 67 -10.53 0.55 5.17
CA THR A 67 -11.98 0.76 5.19
C THR A 67 -12.51 0.68 6.61
N CYS A 68 -13.40 1.59 6.96
CA CYS A 68 -14.09 1.59 8.25
C CYS A 68 -15.36 0.75 8.17
N GLU A 69 -15.52 -0.20 9.09
CA GLU A 69 -16.73 -0.98 9.26
C GLU A 69 -17.34 -0.66 10.64
N ASP A 70 -18.60 -0.26 10.66
CA ASP A 70 -19.35 -0.09 11.91
C ASP A 70 -19.63 -1.49 12.50
N HIS A 71 -19.35 -1.68 13.79
CA HIS A 71 -19.57 -2.94 14.48
C HIS A 71 -20.58 -2.78 15.62
N GLU A 72 -21.39 -3.82 15.83
CA GLU A 72 -22.33 -3.86 16.96
C GLU A 72 -21.56 -4.06 18.27
N THR A 73 -21.69 -3.04 19.13
CA THR A 73 -21.39 -2.93 20.58
C THR A 73 -20.47 -3.97 21.21
N TYR A 74 -19.32 -3.51 21.73
CA TYR A 74 -18.49 -4.28 22.66
C TYR A 74 -18.85 -3.90 24.10
N TYR A 75 -19.05 -4.90 24.97
CA TYR A 75 -19.24 -4.67 26.40
C TYR A 75 -17.90 -4.29 27.04
N SER A 76 -17.66 -3.00 27.28
CA SER A 76 -16.58 -2.55 28.16
C SER A 76 -17.17 -2.12 29.51
N CYS A 77 -16.86 -2.84 30.57
CA CYS A 77 -17.35 -2.53 31.91
C CYS A 77 -16.24 -1.89 32.73
N HIS A 78 -16.28 -0.56 32.87
CA HIS A 78 -15.56 0.15 33.91
C HIS A 78 -16.59 0.98 34.68
N ASP A 79 -16.93 0.53 35.90
CA ASP A 79 -17.89 1.10 36.85
C ASP A 79 -19.36 1.28 36.40
N ASN A 80 -19.68 1.26 35.09
CA ASN A 80 -21.03 1.15 34.54
C ASN A 80 -21.01 0.48 33.15
N CYS A 81 -22.00 -0.36 32.86
CA CYS A 81 -22.09 -1.10 31.59
C CYS A 81 -22.81 -0.25 30.54
N ASP A 82 -22.09 0.65 29.88
CA ASP A 82 -22.63 1.41 28.74
C ASP A 82 -22.29 0.72 27.40
N HIS A 83 -23.24 0.69 26.47
CA HIS A 83 -23.07 0.13 25.14
C HIS A 83 -22.41 1.18 24.25
N GLN A 84 -21.08 1.16 24.16
CA GLN A 84 -20.38 2.06 23.25
C GLN A 84 -20.34 1.47 21.83
N PRO A 85 -20.87 2.19 20.83
CA PRO A 85 -20.62 1.82 19.43
C PRO A 85 -19.12 1.95 19.16
N TYR A 86 -18.54 0.97 18.46
CA TYR A 86 -17.14 0.99 18.06
C TYR A 86 -17.03 0.69 16.57
N TYR A 87 -15.98 1.22 15.96
CA TYR A 87 -15.63 0.90 14.58
C TYR A 87 -14.47 -0.09 14.55
N VAL A 88 -14.38 -0.83 13.46
CA VAL A 88 -13.21 -1.66 13.13
C VAL A 88 -12.63 -1.15 11.83
N CYS A 89 -11.33 -0.88 11.81
CA CYS A 89 -10.61 -0.59 10.58
C CYS A 89 -10.08 -1.87 9.97
N ARG A 90 -10.44 -2.12 8.70
CA ARG A 90 -9.80 -3.13 7.87
C ARG A 90 -8.69 -2.48 7.08
N CYS A 91 -7.47 -2.71 7.54
CA CYS A 91 -6.29 -2.09 6.95
C CYS A 91 -6.02 -2.60 5.54
N GLU A 92 -5.56 -1.70 4.70
CA GLU A 92 -4.92 -2.05 3.44
C GLU A 92 -3.65 -2.87 3.71
N PRO A 93 -3.25 -3.75 2.78
CA PRO A 93 -1.98 -4.46 2.90
C PRO A 93 -0.81 -3.48 3.09
N GLY A 94 0.16 -3.83 3.95
CA GLY A 94 1.28 -2.94 4.32
C GLY A 94 0.99 -2.00 5.50
N TRP A 95 -0.21 -2.04 6.08
CA TRP A 95 -0.59 -1.19 7.21
C TRP A 95 -1.21 -2.00 8.36
N PHE A 96 -0.99 -1.54 9.60
CA PHE A 96 -1.58 -2.12 10.80
C PHE A 96 -1.89 -1.07 11.88
N GLY A 97 -2.41 -1.55 13.00
CA GLY A 97 -2.91 -0.74 14.11
C GLY A 97 -4.42 -0.56 14.04
N ASP A 98 -4.99 -0.13 15.16
CA ASP A 98 -6.42 0.16 15.35
C ASP A 98 -7.00 1.12 14.30
N ARG A 99 -6.18 2.06 13.84
CA ARG A 99 -6.53 3.07 12.81
C ARG A 99 -5.80 2.90 11.49
N CYS A 100 -5.09 1.80 11.29
CA CYS A 100 -4.26 1.57 10.09
C CYS A 100 -3.25 2.70 9.84
N HIS A 101 -2.69 3.24 10.93
CA HIS A 101 -1.78 4.38 10.90
C HIS A 101 -0.31 3.95 11.03
N ILE A 102 -0.07 2.67 11.29
CA ILE A 102 1.27 2.12 11.46
C ILE A 102 1.65 1.41 10.18
N TYR A 103 2.73 1.86 9.58
CA TYR A 103 3.33 1.26 8.41
C TYR A 103 4.08 -0.01 8.80
N ILE A 104 3.91 -1.09 8.03
CA ILE A 104 4.69 -2.33 8.20
C ILE A 104 6.04 -2.13 7.52
N ASP A 105 7.13 -2.34 8.23
CA ASP A 105 8.48 -2.38 7.64
C ASP A 105 8.82 -3.83 7.30
N GLU A 106 8.65 -4.20 6.02
CA GLU A 106 8.95 -5.56 5.55
C GLU A 106 10.45 -5.90 5.63
N CYS A 107 11.33 -4.89 5.68
CA CYS A 107 12.76 -5.06 5.85
C CYS A 107 13.19 -5.33 7.30
N GLN A 108 12.32 -5.13 8.29
CA GLN A 108 12.64 -5.31 9.72
C GLN A 108 13.14 -6.72 10.05
N SER A 109 12.65 -7.74 9.33
CA SER A 109 13.05 -9.14 9.51
C SER A 109 14.38 -9.51 8.83
N SER A 110 15.03 -8.56 8.15
CA SER A 110 16.21 -8.78 7.31
C SER A 110 16.01 -9.91 6.28
N PRO A 111 15.01 -9.79 5.37
CA PRO A 111 14.67 -10.87 4.44
C PRO A 111 15.69 -11.07 3.31
N CYS A 112 16.55 -10.08 3.06
CA CYS A 112 17.59 -10.14 2.02
C CYS A 112 18.86 -10.85 2.55
N PRO A 113 19.64 -11.51 1.67
CA PRO A 113 20.89 -12.16 2.08
C PRO A 113 21.94 -11.15 2.54
N GLN A 114 22.98 -11.67 3.21
CA GLN A 114 24.15 -10.88 3.61
C GLN A 114 24.74 -10.16 2.38
N ASN A 115 24.99 -8.85 2.52
CA ASN A 115 25.50 -7.92 1.49
C ASN A 115 24.48 -7.44 0.44
N ALA A 116 23.20 -7.82 0.52
CA ALA A 116 22.14 -7.16 -0.24
C ALA A 116 21.51 -6.03 0.59
N THR A 117 21.03 -4.98 -0.09
CA THR A 117 20.32 -3.86 0.57
C THR A 117 18.82 -4.08 0.44
N CYS A 118 18.12 -4.21 1.57
CA CYS A 118 16.66 -4.31 1.56
C CYS A 118 16.06 -2.93 1.30
N VAL A 119 15.15 -2.85 0.34
CA VAL A 119 14.33 -1.67 0.05
C VAL A 119 12.90 -2.01 0.39
N ASP A 120 12.38 -1.26 1.33
CA ASP A 120 11.05 -1.40 1.86
C ASP A 120 10.00 -0.74 0.93
N HIS A 121 8.84 -1.38 0.79
CA HIS A 121 7.74 -0.98 -0.09
C HIS A 121 6.39 -1.24 0.58
N VAL A 122 5.34 -0.52 0.17
CA VAL A 122 3.99 -0.79 0.69
C VAL A 122 3.61 -2.25 0.38
N ASN A 123 3.40 -3.05 1.43
CA ASN A 123 3.04 -4.46 1.33
C ASN A 123 4.10 -5.33 0.63
N GLY A 124 5.38 -5.01 0.79
CA GLY A 124 6.44 -5.81 0.21
C GLY A 124 7.82 -5.24 0.38
N TYR A 125 8.81 -5.90 -0.21
CA TYR A 125 10.18 -5.44 -0.20
C TYR A 125 10.86 -5.86 -1.50
N THR A 126 11.99 -5.23 -1.81
CA THR A 126 12.89 -5.65 -2.89
C THR A 126 14.32 -5.70 -2.36
N CYS A 127 15.07 -6.73 -2.71
CA CYS A 127 16.50 -6.81 -2.41
C CYS A 127 17.31 -6.19 -3.55
N GLN A 128 18.01 -5.10 -3.28
CA GLN A 128 19.06 -4.59 -4.16
C GLN A 128 20.29 -5.48 -4.04
N CYS A 129 20.55 -6.23 -5.10
CA CYS A 129 21.61 -7.21 -5.11
C CYS A 129 22.99 -6.58 -5.20
N PRO A 130 23.98 -7.18 -4.51
CA PRO A 130 25.36 -6.79 -4.71
C PRO A 130 25.79 -7.03 -6.16
N PRO A 131 26.85 -6.35 -6.62
CA PRO A 131 27.37 -6.54 -7.96
C PRO A 131 27.68 -8.01 -8.26
N GLY A 132 27.27 -8.49 -9.43
CA GLY A 132 27.41 -9.90 -9.83
C GLY A 132 26.26 -10.83 -9.40
N PHE A 133 25.24 -10.35 -8.69
CA PHE A 133 24.09 -11.17 -8.26
C PHE A 133 22.75 -10.64 -8.80
N THR A 134 21.79 -11.54 -8.95
CA THR A 134 20.42 -11.28 -9.40
C THR A 134 19.42 -12.24 -8.74
N GLY A 135 18.13 -12.06 -9.02
CA GLY A 135 17.02 -12.77 -8.36
C GLY A 135 16.36 -11.92 -7.26
N ASN A 136 15.19 -12.37 -6.80
CA ASN A 136 14.40 -11.61 -5.81
C ASN A 136 15.09 -11.53 -4.45
N SER A 137 15.90 -12.54 -4.13
CA SER A 137 16.68 -12.67 -2.91
C SER A 137 18.17 -12.71 -3.22
N CYS A 138 18.60 -12.21 -4.39
CA CYS A 138 20.01 -12.17 -4.80
C CYS A 138 20.71 -13.53 -4.76
N GLU A 139 19.96 -14.59 -5.03
CA GLU A 139 20.38 -15.99 -4.93
C GLU A 139 21.11 -16.49 -6.18
N THR A 140 21.05 -15.73 -7.28
CA THR A 140 21.59 -16.16 -8.58
C THR A 140 22.81 -15.35 -8.93
N ASP A 141 23.97 -16.01 -9.10
CA ASP A 141 25.15 -15.40 -9.69
C ASP A 141 24.91 -15.06 -11.17
N ILE A 142 25.27 -13.85 -11.57
CA ILE A 142 25.22 -13.43 -12.97
C ILE A 142 26.46 -13.98 -13.66
N ASN A 143 26.26 -14.90 -14.59
CA ASN A 143 27.31 -15.37 -15.47
C ASN A 143 27.46 -14.41 -16.66
N TRP A 144 28.48 -13.55 -16.61
CA TRP A 144 28.76 -12.58 -17.68
C TRP A 144 29.33 -13.23 -18.95
N CYS A 145 29.66 -14.51 -18.90
CA CYS A 145 30.08 -15.31 -20.04
C CYS A 145 28.93 -16.04 -20.76
N ASP A 146 27.67 -15.80 -20.40
CA ASP A 146 26.50 -16.39 -21.06
C ASP A 146 25.47 -15.34 -21.52
N PRO A 147 25.31 -15.14 -22.85
CA PRO A 147 26.09 -15.76 -23.93
C PRO A 147 27.53 -15.22 -23.96
N ASN A 148 28.47 -16.02 -24.48
CA ASN A 148 29.90 -15.67 -24.51
C ASN A 148 30.14 -14.32 -25.23
N PRO A 149 30.57 -13.26 -24.52
CA PRO A 149 30.78 -11.93 -25.10
C PRO A 149 32.13 -11.81 -25.81
N CYS A 150 33.05 -12.75 -25.58
CA CYS A 150 34.41 -12.67 -26.08
C CYS A 150 34.50 -13.02 -27.57
N PRO A 151 35.56 -12.55 -28.27
CA PRO A 151 35.78 -12.86 -29.67
C PRO A 151 35.88 -14.37 -29.90
N SER A 152 35.51 -14.84 -31.09
CA SER A 152 35.54 -16.27 -31.40
C SER A 152 36.91 -16.90 -31.15
N GLY A 153 36.92 -17.98 -30.36
CA GLY A 153 38.13 -18.69 -29.97
C GLY A 153 38.87 -18.10 -28.77
N TRP A 154 38.34 -17.07 -28.11
CA TRP A 154 38.81 -16.60 -26.80
C TRP A 154 38.08 -17.33 -25.68
N VAL A 155 38.75 -17.47 -24.55
CA VAL A 155 38.16 -18.06 -23.34
C VAL A 155 37.59 -16.94 -22.51
N CYS A 156 36.30 -17.03 -22.17
CA CYS A 156 35.67 -16.12 -21.22
C CYS A 156 35.81 -16.70 -19.82
N ALA A 157 36.22 -15.86 -18.86
CA ALA A 157 36.17 -16.17 -17.44
C ALA A 157 35.23 -15.19 -16.74
N ASP A 158 34.23 -15.75 -16.08
CA ASP A 158 33.23 -15.00 -15.31
C ASP A 158 33.85 -14.48 -14.00
N MET A 159 33.51 -13.24 -13.63
CA MET A 159 34.02 -12.58 -12.44
C MET A 159 32.91 -11.74 -11.77
N PRO A 160 33.01 -11.45 -10.46
CA PRO A 160 32.06 -10.56 -9.81
C PRO A 160 32.06 -9.17 -10.47
N ASP A 161 30.91 -8.77 -11.03
CA ASP A 161 30.70 -7.51 -11.75
C ASP A 161 31.65 -7.25 -12.94
N ALA A 162 32.23 -8.33 -13.49
CA ALA A 162 33.22 -8.26 -14.55
C ALA A 162 33.29 -9.55 -15.37
N PHE A 163 33.91 -9.49 -16.53
CA PHE A 163 34.35 -10.68 -17.26
C PHE A 163 35.71 -10.47 -17.89
N LEU A 164 36.49 -11.54 -17.99
CA LEU A 164 37.81 -11.56 -18.59
C LEU A 164 37.73 -12.31 -19.91
N CYS A 165 38.09 -11.64 -21.00
CA CYS A 165 38.32 -12.29 -22.27
C CYS A 165 39.81 -12.62 -22.40
N GLN A 166 40.13 -13.91 -22.28
CA GLN A 166 41.50 -14.41 -22.34
C GLN A 166 41.85 -14.92 -23.74
N MET A 167 42.96 -14.44 -24.29
CA MET A 167 43.46 -14.93 -25.57
C MET A 167 44.09 -16.32 -25.44
N PRO A 168 43.98 -17.18 -26.48
CA PRO A 168 44.62 -18.49 -26.44
C PRO A 168 46.14 -18.40 -26.33
N ALA A 169 46.72 -19.30 -25.54
CA ALA A 169 48.16 -19.38 -25.31
C ALA A 169 48.95 -19.52 -26.63
N GLY A 170 50.09 -18.85 -26.70
CA GLY A 170 50.98 -18.88 -27.88
C GLY A 170 50.60 -17.92 -29.01
N ARG A 171 49.59 -17.07 -28.81
CA ARG A 171 49.33 -15.92 -29.68
C ARG A 171 49.89 -14.64 -29.05
N ALA A 172 50.30 -13.69 -29.88
CA ALA A 172 50.60 -12.33 -29.49
C ALA A 172 49.61 -11.41 -30.21
N PHE A 173 48.95 -10.52 -29.47
CA PHE A 173 48.11 -9.49 -30.07
C PHE A 173 48.97 -8.26 -30.33
N SER A 174 48.92 -7.70 -31.55
CA SER A 174 49.51 -6.39 -31.83
C SER A 174 48.40 -5.41 -32.15
N GLY A 175 48.04 -4.57 -31.19
CA GLY A 175 46.99 -3.55 -31.32
C GLY A 175 46.26 -3.31 -29.99
N ASP A 176 45.33 -2.35 -30.01
CA ASP A 176 44.50 -2.00 -28.85
C ASP A 176 43.41 -3.07 -28.66
N LEU A 177 43.36 -3.65 -27.47
CA LEU A 177 42.37 -4.66 -27.06
C LEU A 177 41.08 -4.00 -26.57
N CYS A 178 41.18 -2.78 -26.03
CA CYS A 178 40.07 -1.99 -25.57
C CYS A 178 39.61 -0.97 -26.62
N THR A 179 38.74 -1.42 -27.52
CA THR A 179 38.03 -0.56 -28.46
C THR A 179 36.63 -0.24 -27.95
N ALA A 180 35.95 0.73 -28.55
CA ALA A 180 34.57 1.09 -28.20
C ALA A 180 33.56 -0.07 -28.32
N ALA A 181 33.92 -1.16 -29.00
CA ALA A 181 33.07 -2.34 -29.19
C ALA A 181 33.44 -3.53 -28.27
N SER A 182 34.53 -3.45 -27.49
CA SER A 182 35.05 -4.62 -26.76
C SER A 182 34.16 -5.09 -25.60
N CYS A 183 33.54 -4.16 -24.86
CA CYS A 183 32.73 -4.49 -23.67
C CYS A 183 31.23 -4.12 -23.80
N GLY A 184 30.82 -3.52 -24.91
CA GLY A 184 29.45 -3.01 -25.09
C GLY A 184 29.14 -1.77 -24.23
N PRO A 185 27.91 -1.24 -24.32
CA PRO A 185 27.52 -0.02 -23.61
C PRO A 185 27.41 -0.24 -22.10
N GLY A 186 27.92 0.72 -21.32
CA GLY A 186 27.87 0.70 -19.85
C GLY A 186 29.00 -0.08 -19.17
N TRP A 187 29.98 -0.56 -19.94
CA TRP A 187 31.14 -1.29 -19.44
C TRP A 187 32.43 -0.53 -19.73
N ASN A 188 33.33 -0.53 -18.75
CA ASN A 188 34.69 -0.06 -18.95
C ASN A 188 35.58 -1.22 -19.37
N CYS A 189 36.59 -0.92 -20.18
CA CYS A 189 37.56 -1.89 -20.65
C CYS A 189 38.93 -1.58 -20.05
N LYS A 190 39.58 -2.61 -19.50
CA LYS A 190 40.96 -2.56 -19.04
C LYS A 190 41.78 -3.63 -19.75
N GLU A 191 42.80 -3.20 -20.46
CA GLU A 191 43.70 -4.11 -21.16
C GLU A 191 44.63 -4.83 -20.19
N ASP A 192 44.85 -6.12 -20.47
CA ASP A 192 45.97 -6.89 -19.97
C ASP A 192 46.75 -7.39 -21.19
N VAL A 193 47.74 -6.60 -21.60
CA VAL A 193 48.59 -6.81 -22.79
C VAL A 193 49.21 -8.22 -22.91
N SER A 194 49.23 -9.00 -21.83
CA SER A 194 49.77 -10.36 -21.79
C SER A 194 48.72 -11.47 -21.83
N SER A 195 47.47 -11.16 -21.46
CA SER A 195 46.44 -12.18 -21.20
C SER A 195 45.10 -11.89 -21.89
N GLY A 196 44.81 -10.64 -22.27
CA GLY A 196 43.58 -10.24 -22.94
C GLY A 196 43.03 -8.90 -22.43
N TYR A 197 41.74 -8.83 -22.11
CA TYR A 197 41.13 -7.63 -21.53
C TYR A 197 40.00 -7.98 -20.58
N THR A 198 39.80 -7.10 -19.60
CA THR A 198 38.72 -7.17 -18.61
C THR A 198 37.68 -6.11 -18.88
N CYS A 199 36.42 -6.53 -18.89
CA CYS A 199 35.27 -5.65 -18.90
C CYS A 199 34.66 -5.60 -17.51
N PHE A 200 34.43 -4.41 -16.95
CA PHE A 200 33.85 -4.22 -15.62
C PHE A 200 32.87 -3.03 -15.60
N ARG A 201 31.87 -3.04 -14.71
CA ARG A 201 30.95 -1.90 -14.57
C ARG A 201 31.66 -0.68 -13.94
N GLY A 202 31.30 0.50 -14.42
CA GLY A 202 31.85 1.80 -14.00
C GLY A 202 30.98 2.55 -13.02
#